data_AF-A0A1D1VM03-F1
#
_entry.id   AF-A0A1D1VM03-F1
#
_cell.length_a   1.000
_cell.length_b   1.000
_cell.length_c   1.000
_cell.angle_alpha   90.00
_cell.angle_beta   90.00
_cell.angle_gamma   90.00
#
_symmetry.space_group_name_H-M   'P 1'
#
loop_
_entity.id
_entity.type
_entity.pdbx_description
1 polymer ?
#
loop_
_entity_poly.entity_id
_entity_poly.type
_entity_poly.pdbx_seq_one_letter_code
_entity_poly.pdbx_strand_id
1 'polypeptide(L)'
;MPPMSKTPRRCATRTLSHIWGQCEEVKDMSSFRHDEVVKVIARELRKEDKWEVTIEERTAEGLKPDLIVRMKDKTKAWIIDPTIRMGTTADDTRIHNEEKERKYSRTGDELRAEGFQAVFVHDLWFGARGVISKVGLSLLRSLGINQSTVEEIVCLLLKLSHSMYCTERS
;
A
#
# COMPACT_ATOMS: atom_id res chain seq x y z
N MET A 1 14.72 22.46 7.53
CA MET A 1 13.28 22.23 7.80
C MET A 1 13.06 20.73 7.84
N PRO A 2 12.60 20.14 8.96
CA PRO A 2 12.23 18.73 8.98
C PRO A 2 10.92 18.52 8.19
N PRO A 3 10.69 17.35 7.57
CA PRO A 3 9.45 17.07 6.85
C PRO A 3 8.28 17.04 7.83
N MET A 4 7.22 17.81 7.54
CA MET A 4 5.99 17.80 8.32
C MET A 4 5.37 16.40 8.25
N SER A 5 5.28 15.72 9.39
CA SER A 5 4.51 14.48 9.52
C SER A 5 3.05 14.77 9.20
N LYS A 6 2.51 14.12 8.16
CA LYS A 6 1.10 14.21 7.76
C LYS A 6 0.23 13.64 8.89
N THR A 7 -0.15 14.49 9.83
CA THR A 7 -1.11 14.14 10.87
C THR A 7 -2.50 14.53 10.34
N PRO A 8 -3.46 13.60 10.21
CA PRO A 8 -4.77 13.88 9.64
C PRO A 8 -5.55 14.94 10.42
N ARG A 9 -6.35 15.76 9.71
CA ARG A 9 -7.25 16.76 10.29
C ARG A 9 -8.52 16.10 10.84
N ARG A 10 -8.98 16.49 12.03
CA ARG A 10 -10.14 15.90 12.71
C ARG A 10 -11.46 16.61 12.40
N CYS A 11 -12.53 15.84 12.18
CA CYS A 11 -13.91 16.29 12.10
C CYS A 11 -14.66 16.09 13.43
N ALA A 12 -15.45 17.10 13.84
CA ALA A 12 -16.16 17.08 15.13
C ALA A 12 -17.40 16.15 15.15
N THR A 13 -17.96 15.79 13.99
CA THR A 13 -19.22 15.04 13.88
C THR A 13 -19.13 13.91 12.87
N ARG A 14 -19.43 12.68 13.29
CA ARG A 14 -19.49 11.51 12.41
C ARG A 14 -20.75 11.51 11.57
N THR A 15 -20.58 11.65 10.27
CA THR A 15 -21.62 11.62 9.24
C THR A 15 -21.60 10.28 8.47
N LEU A 16 -22.62 9.99 7.66
CA LEU A 16 -22.60 8.84 6.73
C LEU A 16 -21.37 8.85 5.82
N SER A 17 -20.84 10.03 5.45
CA SER A 17 -19.60 10.15 4.67
C SER A 17 -18.35 9.63 5.40
N HIS A 18 -18.34 9.57 6.74
CA HIS A 18 -17.27 8.90 7.50
C HIS A 18 -17.38 7.36 7.39
N ILE A 19 -18.61 6.83 7.44
CA ILE A 19 -18.87 5.39 7.30
C ILE A 19 -18.52 4.91 5.89
N TRP A 20 -18.86 5.71 4.87
CA TRP A 20 -18.56 5.41 3.47
C TRP A 20 -17.14 5.79 3.02
N GLY A 21 -16.31 6.35 3.92
CA GLY A 21 -14.93 6.74 3.61
C GLY A 21 -14.78 7.91 2.63
N GLN A 22 -15.83 8.71 2.45
CA GLN A 22 -15.82 9.89 1.59
C GLN A 22 -15.38 11.17 2.33
N CYS A 23 -15.34 11.15 3.65
CA CYS A 23 -14.79 12.22 4.48
C CYS A 23 -13.27 12.41 4.21
N GLU A 24 -12.81 13.66 4.14
CA GLU A 24 -11.39 14.02 3.93
C GLU A 24 -10.49 13.44 5.03
N GLU A 25 -10.91 13.46 6.30
CA GLU A 25 -10.20 12.80 7.40
C GLU A 25 -10.02 11.30 7.17
N VAL A 26 -11.06 10.62 6.67
CA VAL A 26 -11.00 9.18 6.39
C VAL A 26 -10.11 8.88 5.18
N LYS A 27 -10.03 9.80 4.20
CA LYS A 27 -9.10 9.70 3.06
C LYS A 27 -7.65 9.91 3.51
N ASP A 28 -7.39 10.91 4.35
CA ASP A 28 -6.07 11.15 4.95
C ASP A 28 -5.63 9.97 5.82
N MET A 29 -6.56 9.38 6.58
CA MET A 29 -6.29 8.18 7.38
C MET A 29 -6.10 6.91 6.55
N SER A 30 -6.81 6.79 5.42
CA SER A 30 -6.54 5.71 4.46
C SER A 30 -5.17 5.89 3.83
N SER A 31 -4.77 7.15 3.61
CA SER A 31 -3.43 7.48 3.14
C SER A 31 -2.36 7.07 4.16
N PHE A 32 -2.54 7.52 5.40
CA PHE A 32 -1.65 7.17 6.50
C PHE A 32 -1.54 5.66 6.72
N ARG A 33 -2.65 4.92 6.63
CA ARG A 33 -2.65 3.45 6.76
C ARG A 33 -1.85 2.77 5.64
N HIS A 34 -1.97 3.22 4.38
CA HIS A 34 -1.15 2.62 3.32
C HIS A 34 0.33 2.91 3.56
N ASP A 35 0.70 4.14 3.95
CA ASP A 35 2.09 4.53 4.22
C ASP A 35 2.73 3.64 5.27
N GLU A 36 2.00 3.36 6.37
CA GLU A 36 2.49 2.50 7.44
C GLU A 36 2.65 1.04 7.00
N VAL A 37 1.75 0.52 6.17
CA VAL A 37 1.88 -0.83 5.60
C VAL A 37 3.10 -0.92 4.66
N VAL A 38 3.28 0.08 3.80
CA VAL A 38 4.43 0.17 2.89
C VAL A 38 5.75 0.14 3.66
N LYS A 39 5.83 0.87 4.78
CA LYS A 39 7.02 0.86 5.66
C LYS A 39 7.30 -0.52 6.23
N VAL A 40 6.27 -1.24 6.70
CA VAL A 40 6.45 -2.60 7.25
C VAL A 40 6.95 -3.56 6.17
N ILE A 41 6.35 -3.54 4.98
CA ILE A 41 6.77 -4.39 3.86
C ILE A 41 8.21 -4.07 3.46
N ALA A 42 8.53 -2.78 3.26
CA ALA A 42 9.87 -2.37 2.86
C ALA A 42 10.93 -2.72 3.90
N ARG A 43 10.62 -2.56 5.20
CA ARG A 43 11.51 -2.95 6.30
C ARG A 43 11.80 -4.44 6.26
N GLU A 44 10.80 -5.28 6.02
CA GLU A 44 10.99 -6.74 5.98
C GLU A 44 11.82 -7.15 4.77
N LEU A 45 11.50 -6.64 3.58
CA LEU A 45 12.26 -6.97 2.36
C LEU A 45 13.72 -6.52 2.44
N ARG A 46 13.99 -5.36 3.05
CA ARG A 46 15.37 -4.85 3.21
C ARG A 46 16.23 -5.70 4.16
N LYS A 47 15.68 -6.66 4.90
CA LYS A 47 16.46 -7.62 5.68
C LYS A 47 17.18 -8.63 4.79
N GLU A 48 16.68 -8.87 3.59
CA GLU A 48 17.29 -9.79 2.64
C GLU A 48 18.14 -9.03 1.61
N ASP A 49 19.34 -9.52 1.34
CA ASP A 49 20.28 -8.85 0.44
C ASP A 49 19.86 -8.90 -1.04
N LYS A 50 18.95 -9.81 -1.42
CA LYS A 50 18.52 -9.98 -2.82
C LYS A 50 17.63 -8.84 -3.35
N TRP A 51 17.07 -8.03 -2.45
CA TRP A 51 16.12 -6.98 -2.78
C TRP A 51 16.76 -5.59 -2.76
N GLU A 52 16.36 -4.76 -3.72
CA GLU A 52 16.50 -3.31 -3.67
C GLU A 52 15.09 -2.71 -3.61
N VAL A 53 14.82 -1.87 -2.60
CA VAL A 53 13.47 -1.41 -2.27
C VAL A 53 13.44 0.11 -2.16
N THR A 54 12.70 0.76 -3.05
CA THR A 54 12.43 2.21 -3.01
C THR A 54 10.99 2.47 -2.61
N ILE A 55 10.80 3.43 -1.70
CA ILE A 55 9.49 3.87 -1.25
C ILE A 55 9.26 5.23 -1.90
N GLU A 56 8.08 5.45 -2.46
CA GLU A 56 7.66 6.79 -2.87
C GLU A 56 8.60 7.46 -3.90
N GLU A 57 9.26 6.65 -4.75
CA GLU A 57 10.20 7.14 -5.76
C GLU A 57 9.46 7.80 -6.90
N ARG A 58 9.88 9.02 -7.27
CA ARG A 58 9.29 9.76 -8.38
C ARG A 58 9.83 9.19 -9.70
N THR A 59 8.94 8.71 -10.55
CA THR A 59 9.27 8.22 -11.90
C THR A 59 9.62 9.38 -12.82
N ALA A 60 10.16 9.11 -14.02
CA ALA A 60 10.53 10.18 -14.95
C ALA A 60 9.32 11.06 -15.35
N GLU A 61 8.12 10.47 -15.35
CA GLU A 61 6.86 11.16 -15.62
C GLU A 61 6.25 11.92 -14.44
N GLY A 62 6.91 11.87 -13.28
CA GLY A 62 6.41 12.51 -12.07
C GLY A 62 5.35 11.70 -11.32
N LEU A 63 5.07 10.46 -11.72
CA LEU A 63 4.26 9.54 -10.92
C LEU A 63 5.07 9.08 -9.70
N LYS A 64 4.37 8.61 -8.68
CA LYS A 64 4.96 8.24 -7.40
C LYS A 64 4.28 6.96 -6.89
N PRO A 65 4.70 5.78 -7.37
CA PRO A 65 4.24 4.52 -6.79
C PRO A 65 4.67 4.43 -5.32
N ASP A 66 3.82 3.82 -4.50
CA ASP A 66 4.08 3.71 -3.06
C ASP A 66 5.34 2.87 -2.78
N LEU A 67 5.54 1.79 -3.54
CA LEU A 67 6.66 0.87 -3.37
C LEU A 67 7.13 0.30 -4.71
N ILE A 68 8.44 0.34 -4.95
CA ILE A 68 9.09 -0.42 -6.04
C ILE A 68 10.08 -1.41 -5.41
N VAL A 69 9.92 -2.68 -5.76
CA VAL A 69 10.79 -3.79 -5.32
C VAL A 69 11.52 -4.32 -6.53
N ARG A 70 12.85 -4.39 -6.47
CA ARG A 70 13.73 -4.83 -7.54
C ARG A 70 14.56 -6.02 -7.06
N MET A 71 14.66 -7.09 -7.85
CA MET A 71 15.71 -8.08 -7.62
C MET A 71 17.04 -7.53 -8.13
N LYS A 72 18.11 -7.64 -7.33
CA LYS A 72 19.43 -7.14 -7.71
C LYS A 72 20.00 -7.82 -8.96
N ASP A 73 19.59 -9.05 -9.25
CA ASP A 73 19.97 -9.79 -10.46
C ASP A 73 19.18 -9.36 -11.73
N LYS A 74 18.33 -8.34 -11.62
CA LYS A 74 17.48 -7.81 -12.70
C LYS A 74 16.51 -8.82 -13.32
N THR A 75 16.25 -9.96 -12.67
CA THR A 75 15.27 -10.93 -13.19
C THR A 75 13.83 -10.41 -13.08
N LYS A 76 13.50 -9.75 -11.97
CA LYS A 76 12.14 -9.29 -11.69
C LYS A 76 12.11 -7.95 -10.97
N ALA A 77 11.08 -7.16 -11.26
CA ALA A 77 10.69 -6.00 -10.48
C ALA A 77 9.16 -5.96 -10.26
N TRP A 78 8.74 -5.36 -9.16
CA TRP A 78 7.35 -5.18 -8.77
C TRP A 78 7.09 -3.72 -8.42
N ILE A 79 6.04 -3.16 -9.00
CA ILE A 79 5.44 -1.90 -8.59
C ILE A 79 4.23 -2.25 -7.74
N ILE A 80 4.23 -1.85 -6.47
CA ILE A 80 3.21 -2.21 -5.49
C ILE A 80 2.59 -0.92 -4.97
N ASP A 81 1.26 -0.81 -5.08
CA ASP A 81 0.49 0.38 -4.71
C ASP A 81 -0.65 -0.06 -3.79
N PRO A 82 -0.45 -0.13 -2.46
CA PRO A 82 -1.47 -0.65 -1.56
C PRO A 82 -2.74 0.20 -1.53
N THR A 83 -3.90 -0.47 -1.49
CA THR A 83 -5.21 0.21 -1.42
C THR A 83 -5.95 -0.22 -0.15
N ILE A 84 -6.29 0.74 0.72
CA ILE A 84 -7.10 0.51 1.92
C ILE A 84 -8.57 0.83 1.61
N ARG A 85 -9.49 -0.13 1.81
CA ARG A 85 -10.93 0.06 1.60
C ARG A 85 -11.76 -0.07 2.87
N MET A 86 -12.73 0.83 3.02
CA MET A 86 -13.69 0.82 4.14
C MET A 86 -14.89 -0.11 3.91
N GLY A 87 -15.21 -0.44 2.65
CA GLY A 87 -16.34 -1.29 2.26
C GLY A 87 -16.09 -2.79 2.46
N THR A 88 -17.18 -3.55 2.55
CA THR A 88 -17.19 -5.03 2.72
C THR A 88 -17.25 -5.80 1.41
N THR A 89 -17.60 -5.15 0.31
CA THR A 89 -17.56 -5.78 -1.01
C THR A 89 -16.11 -5.88 -1.44
N ALA A 90 -15.64 -7.11 -1.63
CA ALA A 90 -14.52 -7.36 -2.51
C ALA A 90 -14.98 -6.99 -3.92
N ASP A 91 -14.97 -5.69 -4.24
CA ASP A 91 -15.05 -5.24 -5.63
C ASP A 91 -13.97 -5.98 -6.41
N ASP A 92 -14.23 -6.26 -7.69
CA ASP A 92 -13.40 -7.12 -8.54
C ASP A 92 -11.94 -6.61 -8.50
N THR A 93 -11.09 -7.24 -7.67
CA THR A 93 -9.70 -6.83 -7.43
C THR A 93 -8.92 -6.75 -8.74
N ARG A 94 -9.41 -7.46 -9.75
CA ARG A 94 -8.94 -7.41 -11.13
C ARG A 94 -9.08 -6.04 -11.77
N ILE A 95 -10.23 -5.38 -11.65
CA ILE A 95 -10.47 -4.04 -12.25
C ILE A 95 -9.46 -3.04 -11.67
N HIS A 96 -9.21 -3.10 -10.36
CA HIS A 96 -8.25 -2.20 -9.73
C HIS A 96 -6.80 -2.53 -10.09
N ASN A 97 -6.46 -3.81 -10.22
CA ASN A 97 -5.16 -4.18 -10.74
C ASN A 97 -4.95 -3.66 -12.17
N GLU A 98 -5.97 -3.79 -13.04
CA GLU A 98 -5.96 -3.26 -14.41
C GLU A 98 -5.81 -1.73 -14.44
N GLU A 99 -6.48 -1.01 -13.53
CA GLU A 99 -6.33 0.45 -13.39
C GLU A 99 -4.89 0.84 -12.97
N LYS A 100 -4.29 0.11 -12.01
CA LYS A 100 -2.89 0.35 -11.59
C LYS A 100 -1.90 -0.03 -12.67
N GLU A 101 -2.11 -1.15 -13.37
CA GLU A 101 -1.32 -1.57 -14.51
C GLU A 101 -1.34 -0.50 -15.61
N ARG A 102 -2.50 0.07 -15.92
CA ARG A 102 -2.61 1.18 -16.86
C ARG A 102 -1.87 2.42 -16.36
N LYS A 103 -2.06 2.79 -15.09
CA LYS A 103 -1.43 3.95 -14.45
C LYS A 103 0.10 3.87 -14.47
N TYR A 104 0.66 2.71 -14.16
CA TYR A 104 2.11 2.49 -14.03
C TYR A 104 2.72 1.79 -15.25
N SER A 105 1.99 1.66 -16.36
CA SER A 105 2.46 1.03 -17.60
C SER A 105 3.84 1.56 -18.03
N ARG A 106 3.98 2.88 -18.09
CA ARG A 106 5.22 3.55 -18.48
C ARG A 106 6.35 3.41 -17.45
N THR A 107 6.02 3.42 -16.15
CA THR A 107 6.99 3.07 -15.10
C THR A 107 7.49 1.64 -15.25
N GLY A 108 6.61 0.73 -15.69
CA GLY A 108 7.00 -0.62 -16.06
C GLY A 108 7.96 -0.65 -17.24
N ASP A 109 7.74 0.19 -18.25
CA ASP A 109 8.63 0.32 -19.40
C ASP A 109 10.00 0.92 -19.03
N GLU A 110 10.04 1.89 -18.11
CA GLU A 110 11.28 2.43 -17.55
C GLU A 110 12.10 1.33 -16.89
N LEU A 111 11.49 0.51 -16.03
CA LEU A 111 12.17 -0.62 -15.39
C LEU A 111 12.64 -1.65 -16.44
N ARG A 112 11.85 -1.93 -17.49
CA ARG A 112 12.32 -2.81 -18.58
C ARG A 112 13.54 -2.22 -19.30
N ALA A 113 13.56 -0.90 -19.53
CA ALA A 113 14.70 -0.20 -20.12
C ALA A 113 15.95 -0.23 -19.21
N GLU A 114 15.76 -0.28 -17.88
CA GLU A 114 16.83 -0.54 -16.90
C GLU A 114 17.33 -2.00 -16.86
N GLY A 115 16.80 -2.87 -17.73
CA GLY A 115 17.23 -4.26 -17.90
C GLY A 115 16.43 -5.30 -17.12
N PHE A 116 15.30 -4.95 -16.50
CA PHE A 116 14.47 -5.93 -15.80
C PHE A 116 13.73 -6.85 -16.79
N GLN A 117 13.90 -8.17 -16.64
CA GLN A 117 13.32 -9.15 -17.57
C GLN A 117 11.80 -9.28 -17.42
N ALA A 118 11.30 -9.22 -16.18
CA ALA A 118 9.88 -9.23 -15.89
C ALA A 118 9.52 -8.10 -14.93
N VAL A 119 8.45 -7.37 -15.24
CA VAL A 119 7.94 -6.28 -14.41
C VAL A 119 6.46 -6.50 -14.15
N PHE A 120 6.08 -6.47 -12.88
CA PHE A 120 4.72 -6.70 -12.41
C PHE A 120 4.17 -5.45 -11.73
N VAL A 121 2.87 -5.20 -11.90
CA VAL A 121 2.17 -4.14 -11.19
C VAL A 121 1.07 -4.80 -10.36
N HIS A 122 1.05 -4.51 -9.06
CA HIS A 122 0.07 -5.07 -8.15
C HIS A 122 -0.60 -4.02 -7.27
N ASP A 123 -1.93 -4.07 -7.23
CA ASP A 123 -2.73 -3.47 -6.17
C ASP A 123 -2.71 -4.39 -4.95
N LEU A 124 -2.18 -3.91 -3.82
CA LEU A 124 -2.19 -4.66 -2.57
C LEU A 124 -3.40 -4.24 -1.74
N TRP A 125 -4.52 -4.93 -1.96
CA TRP A 125 -5.78 -4.61 -1.32
C TRP A 125 -5.83 -5.05 0.15
N PHE A 126 -6.21 -4.11 1.01
CA PHE A 126 -6.54 -4.33 2.41
C PHE A 126 -7.92 -3.77 2.75
N GLY A 127 -8.74 -4.56 3.43
CA GLY A 127 -9.93 -4.08 4.10
C GLY A 127 -9.57 -3.37 5.41
N ALA A 128 -10.33 -2.32 5.75
CA ALA A 128 -10.18 -1.58 7.00
C ALA A 128 -10.35 -2.43 8.28
N ARG A 129 -10.90 -3.64 8.15
CA ARG A 129 -11.04 -4.62 9.23
C ARG A 129 -9.93 -5.69 9.22
N GLY A 130 -8.78 -5.38 8.63
CA GLY A 130 -7.63 -6.29 8.58
C GLY A 130 -7.79 -7.45 7.59
N VAL A 131 -8.71 -7.34 6.63
CA VAL A 131 -8.87 -8.34 5.57
C VAL A 131 -7.79 -8.11 4.51
N ILE A 132 -7.15 -9.16 4.03
CA ILE A 132 -6.18 -9.10 2.91
C ILE A 132 -6.76 -9.91 1.75
N SER A 133 -6.61 -9.42 0.52
CA SER A 133 -7.05 -10.18 -0.65
C SER A 133 -6.20 -11.44 -0.82
N LYS A 134 -6.75 -12.50 -1.41
CA LYS A 134 -6.00 -13.74 -1.69
C LYS A 134 -4.79 -13.46 -2.59
N VAL A 135 -4.98 -12.59 -3.59
CA VAL A 135 -3.92 -12.14 -4.51
C VAL A 135 -2.83 -11.41 -3.75
N GLY A 136 -3.20 -10.47 -2.87
CA GLY A 136 -2.26 -9.72 -2.05
C GLY A 136 -1.46 -10.59 -1.09
N LEU A 137 -2.13 -11.54 -0.42
CA LEU A 137 -1.45 -12.51 0.45
C LEU A 137 -0.48 -13.39 -0.34
N SER A 138 -0.87 -13.83 -1.53
CA SER A 138 0.00 -14.61 -2.43
C SER A 138 1.22 -13.81 -2.87
N LEU A 139 1.05 -12.52 -3.19
CA LEU A 139 2.14 -11.61 -3.53
C LEU A 139 3.12 -11.48 -2.36
N LEU A 140 2.64 -11.16 -1.16
CA LEU A 140 3.48 -11.02 0.03
C LEU A 140 4.30 -12.29 0.28
N ARG A 141 3.67 -13.46 0.21
CA ARG A 141 4.36 -14.75 0.32
C ARG A 141 5.40 -14.97 -0.77
N SER A 142 5.09 -14.61 -2.02
CA SER A 142 6.03 -14.74 -3.14
C SER A 142 7.28 -13.85 -3.00
N LEU A 143 7.14 -12.73 -2.27
CA LEU A 143 8.25 -11.83 -1.94
C LEU A 143 9.07 -12.31 -0.73
N GLY A 144 8.66 -13.41 -0.07
CA GLY A 144 9.32 -13.96 1.11
C GLY A 144 8.80 -13.41 2.45
N ILE A 145 7.74 -12.59 2.43
CA ILE A 145 7.15 -12.06 3.67
C ILE A 145 6.53 -13.20 4.47
N ASN A 146 7.06 -13.40 5.68
CA ASN A 146 6.61 -14.45 6.59
C ASN A 146 5.23 -14.15 7.21
N GLN A 147 4.60 -15.19 7.73
CA GLN A 147 3.27 -15.12 8.33
C GLN A 147 3.21 -14.14 9.53
N SER A 148 4.27 -14.07 10.35
CA SER A 148 4.33 -13.11 11.47
C SER A 148 4.30 -11.65 11.03
N THR A 149 4.93 -11.32 9.89
CA THR A 149 4.89 -9.95 9.34
C THR A 149 3.52 -9.65 8.73
N VAL A 150 2.89 -10.64 8.10
CA VAL A 150 1.50 -10.50 7.63
C VAL A 150 0.56 -10.20 8.81
N GLU A 151 0.71 -10.92 9.92
CA GLU A 151 -0.06 -10.67 11.15
C GLU A 151 0.23 -9.29 11.74
N GLU A 152 1.49 -8.85 11.74
CA GLU A 152 1.85 -7.49 12.14
C GLU A 152 1.11 -6.43 11.30
N ILE A 153 1.08 -6.59 9.97
CA ILE A 153 0.36 -5.70 9.06
C ILE A 153 -1.14 -5.67 9.39
N VAL A 154 -1.76 -6.84 9.61
CA VAL A 154 -3.19 -6.94 9.98
C VAL A 154 -3.45 -6.25 11.32
N CYS A 155 -2.64 -6.52 12.34
CA CYS A 155 -2.76 -5.91 13.66
C CYS A 155 -2.59 -4.38 13.59
N LEU A 156 -1.63 -3.91 12.78
CA LEU A 156 -1.40 -2.49 12.54
C LEU A 156 -2.64 -1.84 11.92
N LEU A 157 -3.19 -2.41 10.85
CA LEU A 157 -4.40 -1.91 10.20
C LEU A 157 -5.60 -1.87 11.15
N LEU A 158 -5.77 -2.90 11.99
CA LEU A 158 -6.82 -2.93 13.01
C LEU A 158 -6.65 -1.85 14.07
N LYS A 159 -5.42 -1.66 14.60
CA LYS A 159 -5.10 -0.61 15.59
C LYS A 159 -5.35 0.78 15.03
N LEU A 160 -4.88 1.04 13.81
CA LEU A 160 -5.06 2.32 13.14
C LEU A 160 -6.53 2.59 12.85
N SER A 161 -7.30 1.56 12.46
CA SER A 161 -8.73 1.69 12.24
C SER A 161 -9.49 1.89 13.55
N HIS A 162 -9.13 1.21 14.64
CA HIS A 162 -9.71 1.45 15.96
C HIS A 162 -9.44 2.87 16.47
N SER A 163 -8.22 3.39 16.27
CA SER A 163 -7.88 4.77 16.62
C SER A 163 -8.73 5.81 15.88
N MET A 164 -9.24 5.50 14.69
CA MET A 164 -10.20 6.36 13.99
C MET A 164 -11.58 6.37 14.66
N TYR A 165 -12.00 5.23 15.22
CA TYR A 165 -13.34 5.07 15.79
C TYR A 165 -13.43 5.35 17.29
N CYS A 166 -12.33 5.38 18.03
CA CYS A 166 -12.32 5.45 19.50
C CYS A 166 -11.54 6.62 20.09
N THR A 167 -11.55 7.80 19.46
CA THR A 167 -11.25 9.03 20.20
C THR A 167 -12.50 9.47 20.97
N GLU A 168 -12.58 9.03 22.22
CA GLU A 168 -13.59 9.44 23.17
C GLU A 168 -13.53 10.95 23.44
N ARG A 169 -14.73 11.48 23.69
CA ARG A 169 -14.99 12.78 24.28
C ARG A 169 -14.14 12.93 25.55
N SER A 170 -13.31 13.95 25.59
CA SER A 170 -12.83 14.56 26.83
C SER A 170 -13.24 16.02 26.80
#